data_AF-A0A2S2CTY9-F1
#
_entry.id   AF-A0A2S2CTY9-F1
#
_cell.length_a   1.000
_cell.length_b   1.000
_cell.length_c   1.000
_cell.angle_alpha   90.00
_cell.angle_beta   90.00
_cell.angle_gamma   90.00
#
_symmetry.space_group_name_H-M   'P 1'
#
loop_
_entity.id
_entity.type
_entity.pdbx_description
1 polymer ?
#
loop_
_entity_poly.entity_id
_entity_poly.type
_entity_poly.pdbx_seq_one_letter_code
_entity_poly.pdbx_strand_id
1 'polypeptide(L)'
;MQHARFQAGGVLDDTPAARRHPGGALVLWPALTPALAADPCAEGLDRLGQRIAALEAAGPQIPAAVTPQETAQLRALQQVAQRTAQAGNAQGCAVILAQAEALQRAIGKPRVVAAEDLQRATLRGSDGEQVGKVSELVVDPTTGRVAYAVVELSGFLGLSERHFPVPWALFQPSGDGYVLNVPKDRLTGAPQFTSSNRPDMSDRQWAMALHTYYGVPPYWVQDGAALAAAGAMPGGNGAAPAALQQEVQRLSQEVDRLNGELAQAHGGPGPADGPAAGSSGGEAPPSGAAGNAPSPPAANQ
;
A
#
# COMPACT_ATOMS: atom_id res chain seq x y z
N MET A 1 32.04 40.28 42.56
CA MET A 1 32.75 40.09 43.84
C MET A 1 31.73 39.61 44.86
N GLN A 2 31.97 38.44 45.48
CA GLN A 2 31.59 38.03 46.86
C GLN A 2 30.09 37.98 47.23
N HIS A 3 29.52 36.99 47.93
CA HIS A 3 29.87 35.68 48.49
C HIS A 3 28.50 35.01 48.85
N ALA A 4 28.29 33.70 48.57
CA ALA A 4 28.25 32.56 49.53
C ALA A 4 27.06 32.61 50.54
N ARG A 5 26.23 31.59 50.84
CA ARG A 5 26.41 30.19 51.28
C ARG A 5 24.99 29.54 51.36
N PHE A 6 24.79 28.29 50.91
CA PHE A 6 24.72 27.03 51.71
C PHE A 6 23.54 26.91 52.72
N GLN A 7 22.69 25.88 52.56
CA GLN A 7 22.48 24.75 53.50
C GLN A 7 21.20 23.96 53.16
N ALA A 8 21.33 22.64 53.17
CA ALA A 8 20.26 21.64 53.13
C ALA A 8 20.00 21.10 54.55
N GLY A 9 18.80 20.60 54.84
CA GLY A 9 18.59 19.68 55.97
C GLY A 9 17.19 19.62 56.59
N GLY A 10 16.70 18.39 56.80
CA GLY A 10 15.70 17.98 57.81
C GLY A 10 14.24 18.17 57.41
N VAL A 11 13.48 17.14 57.02
CA VAL A 11 12.89 16.07 57.86
C VAL A 11 12.20 16.64 59.12
N LEU A 12 10.88 16.78 59.06
CA LEU A 12 10.00 16.75 60.22
C LEU A 12 8.80 15.84 59.89
N ASP A 13 8.86 14.69 60.54
CA ASP A 13 7.78 13.77 60.85
C ASP A 13 6.76 14.50 61.75
N ASP A 14 5.46 14.45 61.43
CA ASP A 14 4.45 14.21 62.48
C ASP A 14 3.07 13.87 61.89
N THR A 15 2.46 12.86 62.49
CA THR A 15 1.22 12.16 62.12
C THR A 15 0.07 12.71 63.00
N PRO A 16 -1.22 12.58 62.64
CA PRO A 16 -2.23 13.59 62.95
C PRO A 16 -2.91 13.42 64.31
N ALA A 17 -3.07 14.51 65.05
CA ALA A 17 -3.98 14.58 66.18
C ALA A 17 -5.39 15.00 65.73
N ALA A 18 -6.29 14.02 65.70
CA ALA A 18 -7.71 14.19 65.44
C ALA A 18 -8.37 15.13 66.47
N ARG A 19 -8.85 16.30 66.01
CA ARG A 19 -9.78 17.14 66.77
C ARG A 19 -11.21 16.78 66.41
N ARG A 20 -11.94 16.21 67.38
CA ARG A 20 -13.40 16.05 67.35
C ARG A 20 -14.05 17.41 67.56
N HIS A 21 -14.82 17.89 66.59
CA HIS A 21 -15.80 18.95 66.78
C HIS A 21 -17.19 18.32 66.98
N PRO A 22 -17.93 18.67 68.04
CA PRO A 22 -19.35 18.38 68.16
C PRO A 22 -20.12 19.55 67.54
N GLY A 23 -20.81 19.31 66.42
CA GLY A 23 -21.59 20.34 65.75
C GLY A 23 -22.08 19.82 64.41
N GLY A 24 -23.27 19.23 64.44
CA GLY A 24 -23.90 18.65 63.26
C GLY A 24 -24.14 19.67 62.17
N ALA A 25 -23.42 19.53 61.06
CA ALA A 25 -23.87 19.92 59.75
C ALA A 25 -23.55 18.75 58.82
N LEU A 26 -24.58 17.97 58.48
CA LEU A 26 -24.52 17.01 57.38
C LEU A 26 -24.33 17.82 56.10
N VAL A 27 -23.08 18.09 55.73
CA VAL A 27 -22.74 18.55 54.39
C VAL A 27 -22.97 17.36 53.49
N LEU A 28 -24.13 17.32 52.84
CA LEU A 28 -24.39 16.44 51.72
C LEU A 28 -23.46 16.88 50.59
N TRP A 29 -22.34 16.17 50.43
CA TRP A 29 -21.51 16.33 49.26
C TRP A 29 -22.36 15.95 48.05
N PRO A 30 -22.50 16.81 47.04
CA PRO A 30 -23.14 16.41 45.80
C PRO A 30 -22.33 15.22 45.27
N ALA A 31 -23.00 14.09 45.08
CA ALA A 31 -22.42 12.95 44.41
C ALA A 31 -21.85 13.49 43.08
N LEU A 32 -20.53 13.40 42.94
CA LEU A 32 -19.84 13.64 41.67
C LEU A 32 -20.51 12.73 40.66
N THR A 33 -21.38 13.30 39.83
CA THR A 33 -21.89 12.64 38.64
C THR A 33 -20.66 12.25 37.84
N PRO A 34 -20.44 10.96 37.52
CA PRO A 34 -19.37 10.61 36.61
C PRO A 34 -19.63 11.41 35.33
N ALA A 35 -18.62 12.17 34.90
CA ALA A 35 -18.64 12.82 33.59
C ALA A 35 -18.99 11.71 32.60
N LEU A 36 -20.19 11.80 32.02
CA LEU A 36 -20.66 10.90 30.98
C LEU A 36 -19.54 10.83 29.95
N ALA A 37 -18.91 9.66 29.83
CA ALA A 37 -18.01 9.39 28.71
C ALA A 37 -18.75 9.81 27.44
N ALA A 38 -18.12 10.65 26.61
CA ALA A 38 -18.72 11.12 25.37
C ALA A 38 -19.30 9.90 24.63
N ASP A 39 -20.62 9.89 24.42
CA ASP A 39 -21.29 8.76 23.80
C ASP A 39 -20.75 8.66 22.37
N PRO A 40 -20.02 7.58 21.99
CA PRO A 40 -19.42 7.46 20.67
C PRO A 40 -20.45 7.52 19.55
N CYS A 41 -21.72 7.20 19.85
CA CYS A 41 -22.84 7.41 18.94
C CYS A 41 -23.14 8.89 18.69
N ALA A 42 -23.12 9.73 19.73
CA ALA A 42 -23.42 11.17 19.59
C ALA A 42 -22.33 11.88 18.76
N GLU A 43 -21.06 11.60 19.04
CA GLU A 43 -19.95 12.17 18.27
C GLU A 43 -19.96 11.69 16.81
N GLY A 44 -20.29 10.41 16.58
CA GLY A 44 -20.43 9.84 15.23
C GLY A 44 -21.58 10.46 14.44
N LEU A 45 -22.71 10.74 15.10
CA LEU A 45 -23.86 11.42 14.49
C LEU A 45 -23.52 12.86 14.06
N ASP A 46 -22.81 13.61 14.89
CA ASP A 46 -22.40 14.98 14.58
C ASP A 46 -21.43 15.01 13.41
N ARG A 47 -20.42 14.13 13.41
CA ARG A 47 -19.43 14.02 12.33
C ARG A 47 -20.08 13.61 11.00
N LEU A 48 -21.02 12.66 11.05
CA LEU A 48 -21.79 12.23 9.88
C LEU A 48 -22.64 13.39 9.32
N GLY A 49 -23.31 14.14 10.20
CA GLY A 49 -24.12 15.30 9.84
C GLY A 49 -23.31 16.41 9.17
N GLN A 50 -22.15 16.76 9.72
CA GLN A 50 -21.24 17.76 9.12
C GLN A 50 -20.80 17.37 7.70
N ARG A 51 -20.52 16.08 7.47
CA ARG A 51 -20.12 15.58 6.13
C ARG A 51 -21.28 15.61 5.13
N ILE A 52 -22.49 15.23 5.54
CA ILE A 52 -23.67 15.32 4.68
C ILE A 52 -23.93 16.79 4.30
N ALA A 53 -23.86 17.72 5.26
CA ALA A 53 -24.00 19.15 4.99
C ALA A 53 -22.92 19.69 4.04
N ALA A 54 -21.66 19.23 4.18
CA ALA A 54 -20.58 19.60 3.26
C ALA A 54 -20.82 19.07 1.83
N LEU A 55 -21.36 17.86 1.69
CA LEU A 55 -21.75 17.30 0.38
C LEU A 55 -22.91 18.07 -0.26
N GLU A 56 -23.88 18.54 0.53
CA GLU A 56 -24.99 19.35 0.04
C GLU A 56 -24.55 20.76 -0.36
N ALA A 57 -23.63 21.38 0.40
CA ALA A 57 -23.09 22.70 0.12
C ALA A 57 -22.13 22.73 -1.09
N ALA A 58 -21.43 21.62 -1.36
CA ALA A 58 -20.56 21.45 -2.52
C ALA A 58 -21.30 21.66 -3.86
N GLY A 59 -22.61 21.38 -3.90
CA GLY A 59 -23.43 21.54 -5.10
C GLY A 59 -23.00 20.67 -6.29
N PRO A 60 -23.71 20.75 -7.42
CA PRO A 60 -23.43 19.93 -8.62
C PRO A 60 -22.13 20.32 -9.36
N GLN A 61 -21.39 21.32 -8.88
CA GLN A 61 -20.22 21.89 -9.56
C GLN A 61 -18.90 21.19 -9.19
N ILE A 62 -18.91 20.23 -8.26
CA ILE A 62 -17.77 19.35 -7.98
C ILE A 62 -17.88 18.12 -8.88
N PRO A 63 -16.81 17.68 -9.59
CA PRO A 63 -16.83 16.57 -10.54
C PRO A 63 -17.13 15.18 -9.95
N ALA A 64 -17.46 15.11 -8.65
CA ALA A 64 -17.96 13.92 -7.96
C ALA A 64 -19.32 14.25 -7.33
N ALA A 65 -20.34 14.44 -8.17
CA ALA A 65 -21.68 14.74 -7.67
C ALA A 65 -22.29 13.48 -7.04
N VAL A 66 -22.27 13.42 -5.71
CA VAL A 66 -23.15 12.52 -4.94
C VAL A 66 -24.58 12.80 -5.39
N THR A 67 -25.30 11.79 -5.86
CA THR A 67 -26.65 11.97 -6.41
C THR A 67 -27.63 12.38 -5.30
N PRO A 68 -28.71 13.12 -5.63
CA PRO A 68 -29.76 13.45 -4.66
C PRO A 68 -30.35 12.20 -3.98
N GLN A 69 -30.37 11.06 -4.69
CA GLN A 69 -30.85 9.78 -4.17
C GLN A 69 -29.90 9.17 -3.13
N GLU A 70 -28.59 9.24 -3.36
CA GLU A 70 -27.56 8.79 -2.41
C GLU A 70 -27.54 9.65 -1.14
N THR A 71 -27.66 10.96 -1.27
CA THR A 71 -27.78 11.88 -0.13
C THR A 71 -29.05 11.59 0.69
N ALA A 72 -30.18 11.29 0.02
CA ALA A 72 -31.40 10.87 0.70
C ALA A 72 -31.22 9.54 1.46
N GLN A 73 -30.48 8.59 0.88
CA GLN A 73 -30.19 7.30 1.53
C GLN A 73 -29.27 7.46 2.75
N LEU A 74 -28.26 8.33 2.69
CA LEU A 74 -27.41 8.67 3.83
C LEU A 74 -28.20 9.33 4.96
N ARG A 75 -29.11 10.27 4.62
CA ARG A 75 -30.02 10.89 5.59
C ARG A 75 -30.93 9.86 6.25
N ALA A 76 -31.44 8.89 5.50
CA ALA A 76 -32.27 7.82 6.05
C ALA A 76 -31.49 6.96 7.06
N LEU A 77 -30.23 6.60 6.76
CA LEU A 77 -29.35 5.88 7.69
C LEU A 77 -29.08 6.70 8.97
N GLN A 78 -28.80 7.99 8.83
CA GLN A 78 -28.62 8.90 9.97
C GLN A 78 -29.87 8.94 10.85
N GLN A 79 -31.06 9.03 10.26
CA GLN A 79 -32.34 9.02 11.00
C GLN A 79 -32.59 7.71 11.74
N VAL A 80 -32.22 6.57 11.15
CA VAL A 80 -32.32 5.25 11.82
C VAL A 80 -31.35 5.17 12.99
N ALA A 81 -30.11 5.65 12.83
CA ALA A 81 -29.13 5.72 13.92
C ALA A 81 -29.62 6.61 15.08
N GLN A 82 -30.18 7.79 14.77
CA GLN A 82 -30.75 8.69 15.78
C GLN A 82 -31.90 8.05 16.58
N ARG A 83 -32.84 7.38 15.89
CA ARG A 83 -33.94 6.67 16.57
C ARG A 83 -33.43 5.55 17.48
N THR A 84 -32.39 4.84 17.03
CA THR A 84 -31.76 3.77 17.82
C THR A 84 -31.08 4.31 19.07
N ALA A 85 -30.44 5.47 18.96
CA ALA A 85 -29.86 6.19 20.09
C ALA A 85 -30.93 6.65 21.11
N GLN A 86 -32.02 7.24 20.62
CA GLN A 86 -33.15 7.69 21.46
C GLN A 86 -33.84 6.54 22.21
N ALA A 87 -33.80 5.32 21.66
CA ALA A 87 -34.29 4.11 22.31
C ALA A 87 -33.33 3.55 23.39
N GLY A 88 -32.20 4.24 23.66
CA GLY A 88 -31.20 3.81 24.65
C GLY A 88 -30.25 2.73 24.14
N ASN A 89 -30.21 2.45 22.83
CA ASN A 89 -29.36 1.42 22.24
C ASN A 89 -28.12 2.04 21.55
N ALA A 90 -27.16 2.49 22.36
CA ALA A 90 -25.93 3.13 21.87
C ALA A 90 -25.07 2.19 21.00
N GLN A 91 -25.03 0.89 21.32
CA GLN A 91 -24.28 -0.12 20.55
C GLN A 91 -24.90 -0.34 19.17
N GLY A 92 -26.23 -0.42 19.08
CA GLY A 92 -26.96 -0.50 17.82
C GLY A 92 -26.74 0.73 16.95
N CYS A 93 -26.73 1.92 17.55
CA CYS A 93 -26.39 3.17 16.84
C CYS A 93 -24.98 3.11 16.23
N ALA A 94 -23.98 2.67 16.99
CA ALA A 94 -22.59 2.58 16.52
C ALA A 94 -22.43 1.64 15.30
N VAL A 95 -23.14 0.51 15.28
CA VAL A 95 -23.11 -0.44 14.14
C VAL A 95 -23.74 0.17 12.89
N ILE A 96 -24.83 0.93 13.03
CA ILE A 96 -25.50 1.60 11.90
C ILE A 96 -24.62 2.72 11.35
N LEU A 97 -23.97 3.48 12.23
CA LEU A 97 -23.02 4.54 11.85
C LEU A 97 -21.80 3.98 11.10
N ALA A 98 -21.23 2.87 11.55
CA ALA A 98 -20.10 2.22 10.87
C ALA A 98 -20.44 1.81 9.43
N GLN A 99 -21.67 1.33 9.19
CA GLN A 99 -22.17 1.01 7.85
C GLN A 99 -22.37 2.27 7.01
N ALA A 100 -22.93 3.35 7.60
CA ALA A 100 -23.08 4.63 6.93
C ALA A 100 -21.72 5.23 6.54
N GLU A 101 -20.70 5.12 7.39
CA GLU A 101 -19.33 5.56 7.08
C GLU A 101 -18.66 4.73 5.98
N ALA A 102 -18.91 3.42 5.94
CA ALA A 102 -18.42 2.55 4.86
C ALA A 102 -19.09 2.91 3.52
N LEU A 103 -20.41 3.15 3.54
CA LEU A 103 -21.16 3.60 2.37
C LEU A 103 -20.70 4.99 1.92
N GLN A 104 -20.47 5.92 2.83
CA GLN A 104 -19.90 7.24 2.49
C GLN A 104 -18.49 7.15 1.91
N ARG A 105 -17.67 6.19 2.35
CA ARG A 105 -16.34 5.97 1.75
C ARG A 105 -16.43 5.43 0.32
N ALA A 106 -17.48 4.65 0.02
CA ALA A 106 -17.75 4.13 -1.31
C ALA A 106 -18.40 5.19 -2.24
N ILE A 107 -19.42 5.90 -1.78
CA ILE A 107 -20.11 6.98 -2.50
C ILE A 107 -19.17 8.17 -2.70
N GLY A 108 -18.22 8.37 -1.78
CA GLY A 108 -17.32 9.52 -1.79
C GLY A 108 -16.45 9.68 -3.03
N LYS A 109 -16.11 8.62 -3.81
CA LYS A 109 -15.40 8.72 -5.11
C LYS A 109 -15.45 7.41 -5.94
N PRO A 110 -16.13 7.33 -7.10
CA PRO A 110 -15.46 6.77 -8.27
C PRO A 110 -14.29 7.71 -8.58
N ARG A 111 -13.05 7.26 -8.34
CA ARG A 111 -11.86 8.11 -8.51
C ARG A 111 -11.48 8.20 -9.99
N VAL A 112 -12.38 8.75 -10.78
CA VAL A 112 -12.10 9.14 -12.17
C VAL A 112 -11.59 10.58 -12.14
N VAL A 113 -10.46 10.81 -12.79
CA VAL A 113 -9.84 12.12 -12.93
C VAL A 113 -9.65 12.30 -14.44
N ALA A 114 -9.98 13.47 -14.96
CA ALA A 114 -9.75 13.74 -16.37
C ALA A 114 -8.24 13.58 -16.66
N ALA A 115 -7.89 13.03 -17.82
CA ALA A 115 -6.49 12.90 -18.23
C ALA A 115 -5.78 14.26 -18.21
N GLU A 116 -6.49 15.34 -18.59
CA GLU A 116 -5.97 16.70 -18.53
C GLU A 116 -5.69 17.17 -17.11
N ASP A 117 -6.55 16.83 -16.15
CA ASP A 117 -6.35 17.19 -14.74
C ASP A 117 -5.13 16.44 -14.17
N LEU A 118 -4.91 15.20 -14.61
CA LEU A 118 -3.68 14.45 -14.28
C LEU A 118 -2.43 15.13 -14.82
N GLN A 119 -2.47 15.64 -16.05
CA GLN A 119 -1.36 16.34 -16.68
C GLN A 119 -1.08 17.71 -16.04
N ARG A 120 -2.13 18.39 -15.55
CA ARG A 120 -2.02 19.69 -14.85
C ARG A 120 -1.62 19.55 -13.38
N ALA A 121 -1.80 18.37 -12.79
CA ALA A 121 -1.48 18.13 -11.38
C ALA A 121 0.01 18.29 -11.10
N THR A 122 0.32 18.81 -9.91
CA THR A 122 1.71 18.88 -9.43
C THR A 122 2.16 17.48 -9.01
N LEU A 123 3.30 17.04 -9.54
CA LEU A 123 3.94 15.79 -9.12
C LEU A 123 4.98 16.08 -8.04
N ARG A 124 4.75 15.53 -6.84
CA ARG A 124 5.64 15.68 -5.69
C ARG A 124 6.38 14.37 -5.40
N GLY A 125 7.58 14.47 -4.87
CA GLY A 125 8.35 13.34 -4.36
C GLY A 125 7.86 12.91 -2.99
N SER A 126 8.46 11.83 -2.46
CA SER A 126 8.21 11.36 -1.10
C SER A 126 8.65 12.35 -0.01
N ASP A 127 9.54 13.28 -0.35
CA ASP A 127 10.01 14.40 0.48
C ASP A 127 9.08 15.62 0.46
N GLY A 128 8.03 15.60 -0.38
CA GLY A 128 7.11 16.72 -0.57
C GLY A 128 7.59 17.78 -1.55
N GLU A 129 8.82 17.66 -2.08
CA GLU A 129 9.35 18.56 -3.10
C GLU A 129 8.69 18.32 -4.46
N GLN A 130 8.59 19.36 -5.28
CA GLN A 130 8.10 19.22 -6.64
C GLN A 130 9.16 18.51 -7.50
N VAL A 131 8.78 17.36 -8.05
CA VAL A 131 9.65 16.52 -8.89
C VAL A 131 9.45 16.87 -10.37
N GLY A 132 8.22 17.19 -10.77
CA GLY A 132 7.91 17.43 -12.18
C GLY A 132 6.42 17.55 -12.47
N LYS A 133 6.05 17.19 -13.70
CA LYS A 133 4.68 17.11 -14.20
C LYS A 133 4.48 15.86 -15.06
N VAL A 134 3.24 15.41 -15.19
CA VAL A 134 2.88 14.32 -16.11
C VAL A 134 2.66 14.93 -17.51
N SER A 135 3.42 14.47 -18.50
CA SER A 135 3.27 14.93 -19.88
C SER A 135 2.26 14.08 -20.65
N GLU A 136 2.22 12.78 -20.40
CA GLU A 136 1.39 11.84 -21.15
C GLU A 136 0.95 10.65 -20.28
N LEU A 137 -0.22 10.09 -20.60
CA LEU A 137 -0.71 8.84 -20.04
C LEU A 137 -0.74 7.78 -21.14
N VAL A 138 -0.19 6.61 -20.84
CA VAL A 138 -0.21 5.45 -21.72
C VAL A 138 -1.27 4.50 -21.21
N VAL A 139 -2.25 4.19 -22.05
CA VAL A 139 -3.41 3.36 -21.71
C VAL A 139 -3.31 2.04 -22.45
N ASP A 140 -3.58 0.95 -21.75
CA ASP A 140 -3.82 -0.35 -22.39
C ASP A 140 -5.24 -0.35 -22.98
N PRO A 141 -5.39 -0.39 -24.32
CA PRO A 141 -6.70 -0.36 -24.95
C PRO A 141 -7.53 -1.61 -24.67
N THR A 142 -6.91 -2.72 -24.25
CA THR A 142 -7.59 -3.98 -23.96
C THR A 142 -8.32 -3.93 -22.62
N THR A 143 -7.67 -3.34 -21.61
CA THR A 143 -8.19 -3.30 -20.23
C THR A 143 -8.77 -1.93 -19.84
N GLY A 144 -8.47 -0.88 -20.62
CA GLY A 144 -8.83 0.50 -20.29
C GLY A 144 -8.04 1.09 -19.11
N ARG A 145 -6.99 0.40 -18.63
CA ARG A 145 -6.16 0.83 -17.50
C ARG A 145 -5.02 1.72 -17.97
N VAL A 146 -4.63 2.67 -17.14
CA VAL A 146 -3.38 3.42 -17.32
C VAL A 146 -2.21 2.49 -16.99
N ALA A 147 -1.39 2.19 -17.99
CA ALA A 147 -0.18 1.39 -17.85
C ALA A 147 0.96 2.23 -17.23
N TYR A 148 1.19 3.41 -17.82
CA TYR A 148 2.30 4.30 -17.47
C TYR A 148 1.86 5.76 -17.51
N ALA A 149 2.51 6.58 -16.69
CA ALA A 149 2.56 8.02 -16.90
C ALA A 149 3.97 8.41 -17.32
N VAL A 150 4.07 9.26 -18.33
CA VAL A 150 5.33 9.86 -18.76
C VAL A 150 5.53 11.14 -17.97
N VAL A 151 6.66 11.24 -17.28
CA VAL A 151 6.99 12.35 -16.38
C VAL A 151 8.10 13.20 -16.99
N GLU A 152 7.92 14.52 -16.92
CA GLU A 152 8.95 15.52 -17.17
C GLU A 152 9.44 16.09 -15.85
N LEU A 153 10.72 15.90 -15.54
CA LEU A 153 11.33 16.40 -14.31
C LEU A 153 11.60 17.92 -14.39
N SER A 154 11.27 18.64 -13.32
CA SER A 154 11.50 20.09 -13.20
C SER A 154 12.77 20.37 -12.37
N GLY A 155 13.49 21.44 -12.70
CA GLY A 155 14.63 21.91 -11.89
C GLY A 155 16.01 21.31 -12.22
N PHE A 156 16.13 20.57 -13.32
CA PHE A 156 17.43 20.11 -13.82
C PHE A 156 17.95 21.08 -14.91
N LEU A 157 18.77 22.05 -14.49
CA LEU A 157 19.44 22.98 -15.39
C LEU A 157 20.37 22.21 -16.36
N GLY A 158 19.97 22.07 -17.62
CA GLY A 158 20.79 21.47 -18.68
C GLY A 158 20.35 20.11 -19.20
N LEU A 159 19.23 19.56 -18.74
CA LEU A 159 18.60 18.40 -19.38
C LEU A 159 17.61 18.90 -20.44
N SER A 160 17.88 18.59 -21.71
CA SER A 160 16.92 18.66 -22.82
C SER A 160 15.62 17.90 -22.47
N GLU A 161 14.52 18.12 -23.20
CA GLU A 161 13.26 17.35 -23.10
C GLU A 161 13.52 15.85 -22.88
N ARG A 162 13.45 15.42 -21.61
CA ARG A 162 13.66 14.04 -21.20
C ARG A 162 12.38 13.57 -20.54
N HIS A 163 11.92 12.44 -21.04
CA HIS A 163 10.71 11.78 -20.62
C HIS A 163 11.07 10.51 -19.86
N PHE A 164 10.47 10.39 -18.68
CA PHE A 164 10.67 9.27 -17.77
C PHE A 164 9.35 8.50 -17.68
N PRO A 165 9.23 7.30 -18.28
CA PRO A 165 8.06 6.47 -18.12
C PRO A 165 8.07 5.87 -16.71
N VAL A 166 6.95 6.02 -16.01
CA VAL A 166 6.76 5.57 -14.64
C VAL A 166 5.50 4.70 -14.58
N PRO A 167 5.58 3.46 -14.06
CA PRO A 167 4.40 2.62 -13.83
C PRO A 167 3.34 3.32 -12.99
N TRP A 168 2.07 3.25 -13.42
CA TRP A 168 0.96 3.92 -12.73
C TRP A 168 0.81 3.51 -11.26
N ALA A 169 1.19 2.27 -10.91
CA ALA A 169 1.14 1.74 -9.54
C ALA A 169 1.99 2.53 -8.52
N LEU A 170 2.93 3.37 -8.99
CA LEU A 170 3.79 4.19 -8.12
C LEU A 170 3.19 5.56 -7.77
N PHE A 171 2.09 5.95 -8.43
CA PHE A 171 1.41 7.23 -8.20
C PHE A 171 0.37 7.11 -7.11
N GLN A 172 0.42 8.01 -6.13
CA GLN A 172 -0.54 8.08 -5.05
C GLN A 172 -1.27 9.43 -5.10
N PRO A 173 -2.62 9.45 -5.11
CA PRO A 173 -3.36 10.70 -5.03
C PRO A 173 -3.06 11.44 -3.74
N SER A 174 -2.81 12.75 -3.85
CA SER A 174 -2.60 13.68 -2.75
C SER A 174 -3.44 14.93 -2.98
N GLY A 175 -3.78 15.68 -1.93
CA GLY A 175 -4.83 16.71 -1.95
C GLY A 175 -4.94 17.55 -3.24
N ASP A 176 -3.84 18.16 -3.68
CA ASP A 176 -3.73 19.02 -4.87
C ASP A 176 -3.07 18.35 -6.09
N GLY A 177 -2.77 17.05 -6.04
CA GLY A 177 -2.08 16.36 -7.14
C GLY A 177 -1.68 14.92 -6.84
N TYR A 178 -0.43 14.57 -7.16
CA TYR A 178 0.07 13.20 -7.02
C TYR A 178 1.43 13.17 -6.33
N VAL A 179 1.61 12.19 -5.47
CA VAL A 179 2.90 11.85 -4.88
C VAL A 179 3.45 10.64 -5.61
N LEU A 180 4.69 10.77 -6.08
CA LEU A 180 5.47 9.69 -6.65
C LEU A 180 6.39 9.14 -5.57
N ASN A 181 6.13 7.90 -5.12
CA ASN A 181 6.93 7.25 -4.10
C ASN A 181 8.21 6.62 -4.70
N VAL A 182 9.03 7.45 -5.35
CA VAL A 182 10.30 7.04 -5.94
C VAL A 182 11.35 8.10 -5.59
N PRO A 183 12.48 7.71 -4.95
CA PRO A 183 13.57 8.64 -4.69
C PRO A 183 14.08 9.31 -5.96
N LYS A 184 14.43 10.60 -5.87
CA LYS A 184 14.90 11.39 -7.02
C LYS A 184 16.06 10.74 -7.76
N ASP A 185 17.00 10.14 -7.04
CA ASP A 185 18.16 9.43 -7.64
C ASP A 185 17.75 8.21 -8.47
N ARG A 186 16.66 7.54 -8.10
CA ARG A 186 16.12 6.41 -8.87
C ARG A 186 15.35 6.88 -10.09
N LEU A 187 14.75 8.07 -10.06
CA LEU A 187 14.11 8.66 -11.24
C LEU A 187 15.14 9.12 -12.27
N THR A 188 16.24 9.75 -11.83
CA THR A 188 17.29 10.22 -12.74
C THR A 188 18.09 9.06 -13.37
N GLY A 189 18.21 7.93 -12.67
CA GLY A 189 18.80 6.70 -13.21
C GLY A 189 17.83 5.84 -14.05
N ALA A 190 16.56 6.23 -14.17
CA ALA A 190 15.56 5.42 -14.84
C ALA A 190 15.76 5.40 -16.37
N PRO A 191 15.23 4.36 -17.05
CA PRO A 191 15.11 4.38 -18.51
C PRO A 191 14.41 5.68 -18.93
N GLN A 192 15.01 6.41 -19.87
CA GLN A 192 14.52 7.71 -20.32
C GLN A 192 14.62 7.82 -21.83
N PHE A 193 13.79 8.67 -22.42
CA PHE A 193 13.77 8.92 -23.85
C PHE A 193 13.51 10.39 -24.15
N THR A 194 13.72 10.76 -25.41
CA THR A 194 13.35 12.06 -25.99
C THR A 194 12.24 11.84 -27.01
N SER A 195 11.60 12.90 -27.47
CA SER A 195 10.61 12.85 -28.56
C SER A 195 11.13 12.16 -29.83
N SER A 196 12.45 12.18 -30.07
CA SER A 196 13.10 11.57 -31.24
C SER A 196 13.47 10.08 -31.10
N ASN A 197 13.52 9.53 -29.88
CA ASN A 197 13.94 8.14 -29.62
C ASN A 197 12.98 7.45 -28.66
N ARG A 198 11.68 7.60 -28.92
CA ARG A 198 10.64 7.00 -28.09
C ARG A 198 10.64 5.47 -28.26
N PRO A 199 10.72 4.69 -27.16
CA PRO A 199 10.61 3.24 -27.25
C PRO A 199 9.20 2.82 -27.64
N ASP A 200 9.05 1.63 -28.21
CA ASP A 200 7.75 0.98 -28.35
C ASP A 200 7.24 0.58 -26.96
N MET A 201 6.36 1.40 -26.38
CA MET A 201 5.80 1.17 -25.05
C MET A 201 4.78 0.02 -25.01
N SER A 202 4.41 -0.51 -26.18
CA SER A 202 3.60 -1.73 -26.30
C SER A 202 4.44 -3.01 -26.29
N ASP A 203 5.76 -2.91 -26.49
CA ASP A 203 6.67 -4.05 -26.39
C ASP A 203 6.70 -4.58 -24.95
N ARG A 204 6.30 -5.85 -24.82
CA ARG A 204 6.23 -6.55 -23.54
C ARG A 204 7.59 -6.72 -22.88
N GLN A 205 8.67 -6.89 -23.64
CA GLN A 205 10.02 -7.03 -23.07
C GLN A 205 10.51 -5.71 -22.48
N TRP A 206 10.35 -4.62 -23.23
CA TRP A 206 10.63 -3.27 -22.73
C TRP A 206 9.82 -2.96 -21.47
N ALA A 207 8.51 -3.25 -21.52
CA ALA A 207 7.61 -3.04 -20.41
C ALA A 207 8.01 -3.85 -19.16
N MET A 208 8.43 -5.10 -19.33
CA MET A 208 8.95 -5.93 -18.23
C MET A 208 10.24 -5.38 -17.63
N ALA A 209 11.18 -4.93 -18.46
CA ALA A 209 12.43 -4.32 -17.99
C ALA A 209 12.15 -3.04 -17.17
N LEU A 210 11.21 -2.21 -17.61
CA LEU A 210 10.80 -1.01 -16.88
C LEU A 210 10.21 -1.33 -15.51
N HIS A 211 9.27 -2.27 -15.45
CA HIS A 211 8.67 -2.72 -14.19
C HIS A 211 9.72 -3.33 -13.24
N THR A 212 10.66 -4.12 -13.78
CA THR A 212 11.79 -4.67 -13.03
C THR A 212 12.68 -3.58 -12.45
N TYR A 213 13.00 -2.55 -13.23
CA TYR A 213 13.78 -1.41 -12.77
C TYR A 213 13.13 -0.71 -11.56
N TYR A 214 11.81 -0.51 -11.60
CA TYR A 214 11.06 0.10 -10.49
C TYR A 214 10.71 -0.89 -9.36
N GLY A 215 10.91 -2.19 -9.56
CA GLY A 215 10.60 -3.23 -8.58
C GLY A 215 9.10 -3.36 -8.32
N VAL A 216 8.26 -3.07 -9.31
CA VAL A 216 6.81 -3.19 -9.23
C VAL A 216 6.30 -4.26 -10.19
N PRO A 217 5.31 -5.08 -9.80
CA PRO A 217 4.75 -6.08 -10.70
C PRO A 217 4.03 -5.40 -11.87
N PRO A 218 4.09 -5.98 -13.08
CA PRO A 218 3.34 -5.46 -14.21
C PRO A 218 1.84 -5.45 -13.97
N TYR A 219 1.16 -4.40 -14.46
CA TYR A 219 -0.28 -4.21 -14.25
C TYR A 219 -1.12 -5.39 -14.77
N TRP A 220 -0.71 -6.01 -15.88
CA TRP A 220 -1.38 -7.16 -16.49
C TRP A 220 -1.20 -8.49 -15.73
N VAL A 221 -0.31 -8.55 -14.74
CA VAL A 221 -0.14 -9.75 -13.90
C VAL A 221 -1.13 -9.74 -12.73
N GLN A 222 -1.56 -8.55 -12.29
CA GLN A 222 -2.50 -8.41 -11.17
C GLN A 222 -3.89 -8.98 -11.50
N ASP A 223 -4.28 -8.97 -12.78
CA ASP A 223 -5.54 -9.56 -13.23
C ASP A 223 -5.53 -11.11 -13.15
N GLY A 224 -4.38 -11.75 -13.36
CA GLY A 224 -4.27 -13.22 -13.22
C GLY A 224 -4.41 -13.69 -11.77
N ALA A 225 -3.82 -12.97 -10.82
CA ALA A 225 -3.96 -13.25 -9.40
C ALA A 225 -5.36 -12.89 -8.86
N ALA A 226 -5.95 -11.81 -9.34
CA ALA A 226 -7.31 -11.41 -8.96
C ALA A 226 -8.39 -12.33 -9.58
N LEU A 227 -8.23 -12.79 -10.83
CA LEU A 227 -9.10 -13.82 -11.41
C LEU A 227 -8.90 -15.19 -10.75
N ALA A 228 -7.67 -15.56 -10.42
CA ALA A 228 -7.40 -16.79 -9.66
C ALA A 228 -8.01 -16.73 -8.25
N ALA A 229 -7.94 -15.57 -7.57
CA ALA A 229 -8.56 -15.34 -6.27
C ALA A 229 -10.10 -15.26 -6.36
N ALA A 230 -10.65 -14.66 -7.42
CA ALA A 230 -12.09 -14.63 -7.67
C ALA A 230 -12.66 -16.03 -8.00
N GLY A 231 -11.87 -16.90 -8.64
CA GLY A 231 -12.18 -18.32 -8.82
C GLY A 231 -11.98 -19.18 -7.57
N ALA A 232 -11.36 -18.65 -6.50
CA ALA A 232 -11.05 -19.37 -5.26
C ALA A 232 -11.91 -18.94 -4.05
N MET A 233 -12.92 -18.06 -4.24
CA MET A 233 -13.84 -17.71 -3.15
C MET A 233 -14.77 -18.88 -2.80
N PRO A 234 -14.86 -19.30 -1.52
CA PRO A 234 -15.66 -20.44 -1.12
C PRO A 234 -17.15 -20.04 -1.13
N GLY A 235 -17.88 -20.45 -2.16
CA GLY A 235 -19.33 -20.23 -2.26
C GLY A 235 -19.91 -20.23 -3.68
N GLY A 236 -19.08 -20.13 -4.73
CA GLY A 236 -19.51 -20.39 -6.10
C GLY A 236 -19.31 -21.86 -6.45
N ASN A 237 -20.30 -22.52 -7.04
CA ASN A 237 -20.16 -23.85 -7.64
C ASN A 237 -19.27 -23.82 -8.90
N GLY A 238 -18.05 -23.31 -8.77
CA GLY A 238 -17.04 -23.22 -9.81
C GLY A 238 -15.80 -23.95 -9.36
N ALA A 239 -15.70 -25.24 -9.71
CA ALA A 239 -14.39 -25.86 -9.80
C ALA A 239 -13.58 -25.10 -10.88
N ALA A 240 -12.69 -24.19 -10.48
CA ALA A 240 -11.57 -23.82 -11.35
C ALA A 240 -10.59 -25.01 -11.41
N PRO A 241 -10.05 -25.36 -12.59
CA PRO A 241 -10.41 -26.63 -13.19
C PRO A 241 -9.42 -27.69 -12.73
N ALA A 242 -9.95 -28.81 -12.25
CA ALA A 242 -9.16 -30.03 -12.05
C ALA A 242 -8.29 -30.36 -13.29
N ALA A 243 -8.73 -29.94 -14.49
CA ALA A 243 -7.97 -30.06 -15.73
C ALA A 243 -6.62 -29.30 -15.71
N LEU A 244 -6.53 -28.06 -15.21
CA LEU A 244 -5.25 -27.34 -15.12
C LEU A 244 -4.34 -27.95 -14.07
N GLN A 245 -4.91 -28.42 -12.95
CA GLN A 245 -4.14 -29.10 -11.91
C GLN A 245 -3.60 -30.45 -12.42
N GLN A 246 -4.38 -31.18 -13.21
CA GLN A 246 -3.96 -32.41 -13.89
C GLN A 246 -2.87 -32.13 -14.93
N GLU A 247 -2.99 -31.06 -15.71
CA GLU A 247 -1.96 -30.68 -16.70
C GLU A 247 -0.63 -30.34 -16.03
N VAL A 248 -0.66 -29.56 -14.94
CA VAL A 248 0.54 -29.19 -14.17
C VAL A 248 1.19 -30.43 -13.54
N GLN A 249 0.40 -31.36 -13.00
CA GLN A 249 0.92 -32.62 -12.43
C GLN A 249 1.52 -33.55 -13.50
N ARG A 250 0.91 -33.60 -14.69
CA ARG A 250 1.44 -34.37 -15.82
C ARG A 250 2.77 -33.78 -16.29
N LEU A 251 2.84 -32.46 -16.45
CA LEU A 251 4.06 -31.77 -16.88
C LEU A 251 5.18 -31.90 -15.84
N SER A 252 4.88 -31.86 -14.54
CA SER A 252 5.90 -32.07 -13.51
C SER A 252 6.48 -33.49 -13.56
N GLN A 253 5.63 -34.51 -13.79
CA GLN A 253 6.09 -35.90 -13.95
C GLN A 253 6.97 -36.08 -15.20
N GLU A 254 6.65 -35.39 -16.29
CA GLU A 254 7.45 -35.40 -17.52
C GLU A 254 8.84 -34.77 -17.28
N VAL A 255 8.90 -33.65 -16.56
CA VAL A 255 10.16 -32.99 -16.19
C VAL A 255 11.02 -33.87 -15.28
N ASP A 256 10.42 -34.53 -14.29
CA ASP A 256 11.13 -35.46 -13.40
C ASP A 256 11.67 -36.68 -14.17
N ARG A 257 10.90 -37.20 -15.12
CA ARG A 257 11.32 -38.30 -16.00
C ARG A 257 12.53 -37.90 -16.85
N LEU A 258 12.46 -36.74 -17.50
CA LEU A 258 13.54 -36.21 -18.34
C LEU A 258 14.81 -35.93 -17.52
N ASN A 259 14.66 -35.39 -16.30
CA ASN A 259 15.79 -35.20 -15.39
C ASN A 259 16.42 -36.54 -14.96
N GLY A 260 15.61 -37.59 -14.76
CA GLY A 260 16.10 -38.94 -14.49
C GLY A 260 16.82 -39.59 -15.68
N GLU A 261 16.31 -39.40 -16.91
CA GLU A 261 16.96 -39.86 -18.15
C GLU A 261 18.30 -39.15 -18.37
N LEU A 262 18.37 -37.84 -18.08
CA LEU A 262 19.60 -37.05 -18.17
C LEU A 262 20.65 -37.50 -17.12
N ALA A 263 20.22 -37.81 -15.90
CA ALA A 263 21.11 -38.33 -14.86
C ALA A 263 21.70 -39.71 -15.23
N GLN A 264 20.93 -40.56 -15.91
CA GLN A 264 21.40 -41.86 -16.40
C GLN A 264 22.30 -41.73 -17.64
N ALA A 265 22.02 -40.77 -18.52
CA ALA A 265 22.88 -40.47 -19.67
C ALA A 265 24.26 -39.93 -19.25
N HIS A 266 24.33 -39.24 -18.10
CA HIS A 266 25.59 -38.83 -17.48
C HIS A 266 26.22 -39.92 -16.58
N GLY A 267 25.51 -41.02 -16.32
CA GLY A 267 25.95 -42.16 -15.51
C GLY A 267 26.26 -43.41 -16.34
N GLY A 268 27.07 -43.29 -17.40
CA GLY A 268 27.62 -44.45 -18.12
C GLY A 268 28.70 -45.19 -17.30
N PRO A 269 28.85 -46.51 -17.47
CA PRO A 269 29.55 -47.37 -16.51
C PRO A 269 31.08 -47.19 -16.59
N GLY A 270 31.70 -46.81 -15.47
CA GLY A 270 33.14 -47.03 -15.27
C GLY A 270 33.41 -48.52 -15.03
N PRO A 271 34.54 -49.07 -15.50
CA PRO A 271 34.83 -50.49 -15.36
C PRO A 271 35.07 -50.84 -13.89
N ALA A 272 34.48 -51.96 -13.46
CA ALA A 272 34.72 -52.57 -12.17
C ALA A 272 36.13 -53.16 -12.10
N ASP A 273 36.86 -52.89 -11.00
CA ASP A 273 37.71 -53.87 -10.32
C ASP A 273 38.19 -53.32 -8.96
N GLY A 274 38.04 -54.13 -7.90
CA GLY A 274 38.79 -53.99 -6.64
C GLY A 274 37.96 -53.89 -5.34
N PRO A 275 38.03 -54.87 -4.42
CA PRO A 275 37.13 -54.94 -3.26
C PRO A 275 37.68 -54.28 -1.97
N ALA A 276 36.71 -53.79 -1.18
CA ALA A 276 36.61 -53.72 0.28
C ALA A 276 37.83 -53.35 1.14
N ALA A 277 37.75 -52.20 1.83
CA ALA A 277 38.10 -52.07 3.24
C ALA A 277 37.66 -50.70 3.81
N GLY A 278 37.20 -50.70 5.07
CA GLY A 278 37.65 -49.68 6.03
C GLY A 278 36.71 -48.52 6.37
N SER A 279 36.13 -48.63 7.56
CA SER A 279 35.49 -47.60 8.37
C SER A 279 36.37 -46.36 8.68
N SER A 280 35.70 -45.24 9.00
CA SER A 280 36.04 -44.19 9.98
C SER A 280 36.86 -42.95 9.60
N GLY A 281 36.45 -41.81 10.21
CA GLY A 281 37.19 -40.53 10.32
C GLY A 281 36.91 -39.58 9.16
N GLY A 282 36.39 -38.36 9.34
CA GLY A 282 36.81 -37.37 10.32
C GLY A 282 37.72 -36.34 9.62
N GLU A 283 37.53 -35.07 9.97
CA GLU A 283 38.39 -33.91 9.66
C GLU A 283 38.04 -33.03 8.43
N ALA A 284 37.99 -31.73 8.73
CA ALA A 284 37.71 -30.61 7.85
C ALA A 284 39.02 -30.01 7.26
N PRO A 285 39.00 -28.82 6.61
CA PRO A 285 39.64 -28.56 5.31
C PRO A 285 41.09 -28.05 5.41
N PRO A 286 41.72 -27.71 4.26
CA PRO A 286 42.24 -26.35 4.20
C PRO A 286 42.07 -25.62 2.87
N SER A 287 42.14 -24.30 3.06
CA SER A 287 42.12 -23.15 2.16
C SER A 287 43.12 -23.15 1.00
N GLY A 288 42.79 -22.33 -0.02
CA GLY A 288 43.70 -21.74 -1.00
C GLY A 288 43.46 -22.27 -2.41
N ALA A 289 43.50 -21.50 -3.48
CA ALA A 289 43.65 -20.07 -3.72
C ALA A 289 43.35 -19.85 -5.22
N ALA A 290 43.04 -18.60 -5.56
CA ALA A 290 43.33 -17.94 -6.84
C ALA A 290 42.59 -18.36 -8.14
N GLY A 291 41.86 -17.37 -8.67
CA GLY A 291 42.10 -16.91 -10.05
C GLY A 291 41.22 -17.49 -11.15
N ASN A 292 40.22 -16.73 -11.61
CA ASN A 292 40.32 -15.95 -12.86
C ASN A 292 38.95 -15.43 -13.31
N ALA A 293 38.91 -14.13 -13.58
CA ALA A 293 37.84 -13.45 -14.29
C ALA A 293 37.96 -13.70 -15.82
N PRO A 294 36.86 -13.80 -16.56
CA PRO A 294 36.89 -13.68 -18.02
C PRO A 294 36.59 -12.24 -18.49
N SER A 295 37.49 -11.72 -19.32
CA SER A 295 37.36 -10.47 -20.10
C SER A 295 36.26 -10.54 -21.17
N PRO A 296 35.69 -9.39 -21.60
CA PRO A 296 34.64 -9.34 -22.63
C PRO A 296 35.20 -9.37 -24.07
N PRO A 297 34.42 -9.84 -25.07
CA PRO A 297 34.83 -9.83 -26.46
C PRO A 297 34.68 -8.45 -27.13
N ALA A 298 35.61 -8.21 -28.06
CA ALA A 298 35.84 -6.99 -28.80
C ALA A 298 34.75 -6.62 -29.81
N ALA A 299 34.71 -5.32 -30.10
CA ALA A 299 33.96 -4.68 -31.17
C ALA A 299 34.35 -5.19 -32.56
N ASN A 300 33.37 -5.22 -33.47
CA ASN A 300 33.60 -5.37 -34.90
C ASN A 300 32.77 -4.32 -35.65
N GLN A 301 33.52 -3.45 -36.34
CA GLN A 301 33.26 -2.68 -37.57
C GLN A 301 31.84 -2.19 -37.88
#